data_AF-A0AAT9TQL1-F1
#
_entry.id   AF-A0AAT9TQL1-F1
#
_cell.length_a   1.000
_cell.length_b   1.000
_cell.length_c   1.000
_cell.angle_alpha   90.00
_cell.angle_beta   90.00
_cell.angle_gamma   90.00
#
_symmetry.space_group_name_H-M   'P 1'
#
loop_
_entity.id
_entity.type
_entity.pdbx_description
1 polymer ?
#
loop_
_entity_poly.entity_id
_entity_poly.type
_entity_poly.pdbx_seq_one_letter_code
_entity_poly.pdbx_strand_id
1 'polypeptide(L)'
;MRLERNGSHLVPDTEDWISYAVRDTGFHFQLDKRVPGTMEMLAPVLLDLVDLHGWSVPNMDFFIVHAGGPRILDDLCHFLDLPPEMFRYSRATLTERGNIASSVVFDALARLFDDGGAAESAQGLIAGFGPGITAEVAVGSWAKDDLRAEVGHDLDGLELTAGVALSG
;
A
#
# COMPACT_ATOMS: atom_id res chain seq x y z
N MET A 1 6.38 -0.81 8.05
CA MET A 1 6.98 0.03 6.99
C MET A 1 7.02 1.47 7.46
N ARG A 2 8.19 2.12 7.37
CA ARG A 2 8.35 3.56 7.53
C ARG A 2 8.07 4.22 6.18
N LEU A 3 7.06 5.09 6.13
CA LEU A 3 6.74 5.83 4.90
C LEU A 3 7.73 6.97 4.72
N GLU A 4 8.30 7.11 3.52
CA GLU A 4 9.32 8.12 3.23
C GLU A 4 8.84 9.17 2.24
N ARG A 5 8.00 8.77 1.29
CA ARG A 5 7.35 9.67 0.33
C ARG A 5 6.00 9.10 -0.09
N ASN A 6 5.07 9.99 -0.42
CA ASN A 6 3.83 9.65 -1.08
C ASN A 6 3.53 10.63 -2.23
N GLY A 7 2.56 10.26 -3.05
CA GLY A 7 2.07 11.09 -4.15
C GLY A 7 0.75 10.57 -4.70
N SER A 8 0.03 11.48 -5.35
CA SER A 8 -1.25 11.22 -6.01
C SER A 8 -1.17 11.72 -7.44
N HIS A 9 -1.76 10.97 -8.38
CA HIS A 9 -1.83 11.33 -9.79
C HIS A 9 -3.18 10.95 -10.38
N LEU A 10 -3.88 11.95 -10.92
CA LEU A 10 -5.09 11.77 -11.72
C LEU A 10 -4.69 11.62 -13.19
N VAL A 11 -5.07 10.51 -13.83
CA VAL A 11 -4.87 10.34 -15.26
C VAL A 11 -5.85 11.27 -16.00
N PRO A 12 -5.38 12.20 -16.86
CA PRO A 12 -6.25 13.14 -17.54
C PRO A 12 -7.35 12.48 -18.37
N ASP A 13 -8.55 13.05 -18.38
CA ASP A 13 -9.70 12.62 -19.19
C ASP A 13 -10.21 11.19 -18.88
N THR A 14 -9.99 10.72 -17.64
CA THR A 14 -10.40 9.39 -17.18
C THR A 14 -11.40 9.40 -16.03
N GLU A 15 -11.98 10.56 -15.68
CA GLU A 15 -12.80 10.77 -14.49
C GLU A 15 -14.01 9.84 -14.44
N ASP A 16 -14.57 9.54 -15.62
CA ASP A 16 -15.73 8.66 -15.78
C ASP A 16 -15.36 7.19 -16.01
N TRP A 17 -14.08 6.81 -16.02
CA TRP A 17 -13.66 5.44 -16.34
C TRP A 17 -13.87 4.48 -15.17
N ILE A 18 -13.64 4.95 -13.95
CA ILE A 18 -14.03 4.28 -12.72
C ILE A 18 -14.79 5.32 -11.90
N SER A 19 -16.08 5.12 -11.69
CA SER A 19 -16.91 6.10 -10.98
C SER A 19 -18.08 5.44 -10.25
N TYR A 20 -18.74 6.21 -9.40
CA TYR A 20 -19.97 5.80 -8.73
C TYR A 20 -21.05 6.84 -8.98
N ALA A 21 -22.18 6.41 -9.54
CA ALA A 21 -23.39 7.22 -9.57
C ALA A 21 -24.17 7.01 -8.26
N VAL A 22 -24.41 8.09 -7.52
CA VAL A 22 -25.28 8.06 -6.34
C VAL A 22 -26.74 8.15 -6.80
N ARG A 23 -27.55 7.17 -6.39
CA ARG A 23 -28.98 7.08 -6.71
C ARG A 23 -29.76 6.75 -5.44
N ASP A 24 -31.08 6.85 -5.50
CA ASP A 24 -31.97 6.46 -4.38
C ASP A 24 -31.80 4.99 -3.98
N THR A 25 -31.25 4.17 -4.87
CA THR A 25 -30.93 2.75 -4.65
C THR A 25 -29.47 2.50 -4.22
N GLY A 26 -28.74 3.54 -3.84
CA GLY A 26 -27.36 3.45 -3.33
C GLY A 26 -26.29 3.86 -4.34
N PHE A 27 -25.09 3.30 -4.18
CA PHE A 27 -23.94 3.55 -5.06
C PHE A 27 -23.94 2.59 -6.25
N HIS A 28 -23.97 3.14 -7.46
CA HIS A 28 -23.95 2.38 -8.70
C HIS A 28 -22.57 2.48 -9.31
N PHE A 29 -21.79 1.40 -9.20
CA PHE A 29 -20.45 1.31 -9.76
C PHE A 29 -20.49 1.35 -11.29
N GLN A 30 -19.61 2.15 -11.88
CA GLN A 30 -19.43 2.28 -13.33
C GLN A 30 -17.98 1.97 -13.66
N LEU A 31 -17.80 1.13 -14.68
CA LEU A 31 -16.50 0.67 -15.14
C LEU A 31 -16.45 0.75 -16.66
N ASP A 32 -15.62 1.65 -17.17
CA ASP A 32 -15.36 1.76 -18.60
C ASP A 32 -14.47 0.60 -19.08
N LYS A 33 -14.72 0.11 -20.29
CA LYS A 33 -13.96 -0.97 -20.91
C LYS A 33 -12.47 -0.64 -21.13
N ARG A 34 -12.08 0.64 -21.08
CA ARG A 34 -10.71 1.13 -21.26
C ARG A 34 -9.85 1.04 -20.00
N VAL A 35 -10.47 0.86 -18.82
CA VAL A 35 -9.76 0.77 -17.52
C VAL A 35 -8.57 -0.18 -17.55
N PRO A 36 -8.64 -1.38 -18.17
CA PRO A 36 -7.47 -2.25 -18.23
C PRO A 36 -6.26 -1.60 -18.93
N GLY A 37 -6.43 -0.71 -19.91
CA GLY A 37 -5.32 -0.04 -20.60
C GLY A 37 -4.58 1.02 -19.77
N THR A 38 -5.04 1.33 -18.56
CA THR A 38 -4.55 2.49 -17.80
C THR A 38 -3.13 2.30 -17.26
N MET A 39 -2.68 1.06 -17.08
CA MET A 39 -1.34 0.81 -16.54
C MET A 39 -0.22 1.31 -17.46
N GLU A 40 -0.46 1.40 -18.77
CA GLU A 40 0.49 2.03 -19.71
C GLU A 40 0.74 3.52 -19.35
N MET A 41 -0.30 4.22 -18.90
CA MET A 41 -0.22 5.62 -18.50
C MET A 41 0.32 5.80 -17.07
N LEU A 42 0.01 4.85 -16.17
CA LEU A 42 0.35 4.95 -14.76
C LEU A 42 1.74 4.40 -14.40
N ALA A 43 2.28 3.45 -15.16
CA ALA A 43 3.61 2.91 -14.89
C ALA A 43 4.72 3.98 -14.91
N PRO A 44 4.76 4.94 -15.87
CA PRO A 44 5.68 6.07 -15.82
C PRO A 44 5.56 6.90 -14.55
N VAL A 45 4.34 7.10 -14.03
CA VAL A 45 4.09 7.86 -12.80
C VAL A 45 4.68 7.15 -11.58
N LEU A 46 4.59 5.82 -11.53
CA LEU A 46 5.21 5.02 -10.47
C LEU A 46 6.75 5.14 -10.53
N LEU A 47 7.31 5.05 -11.74
CA LEU A 47 8.76 5.21 -11.96
C LEU A 47 9.24 6.60 -11.52
N ASP A 48 8.55 7.66 -11.95
CA ASP A 48 8.90 9.05 -11.62
C ASP A 48 8.86 9.32 -10.12
N LEU A 49 7.87 8.78 -9.39
CA LEU A 49 7.79 8.97 -7.95
C LEU A 49 8.94 8.27 -7.21
N VAL A 50 9.32 7.08 -7.66
CA VAL A 50 10.46 6.31 -7.11
C VAL A 50 11.78 7.01 -7.43
N ASP A 51 11.94 7.52 -8.66
CA ASP A 51 13.12 8.28 -9.10
C ASP A 51 13.27 9.61 -8.35
N LEU A 52 12.17 10.34 -8.12
CA LEU A 52 12.15 11.57 -7.30
C LEU A 52 12.53 11.33 -5.83
N HIS A 53 12.43 10.09 -5.36
CA HIS A 53 12.93 9.69 -4.04
C HIS A 53 14.41 9.28 -4.07
N GLY A 54 15.01 9.14 -5.25
CA GLY A 54 16.37 8.69 -5.47
C GLY A 54 16.54 7.17 -5.47
N TRP A 55 15.44 6.42 -5.67
CA TRP A 55 15.44 4.95 -5.75
C TRP A 55 15.16 4.48 -7.18
N SER A 56 15.15 3.16 -7.39
CA SER A 56 14.90 2.56 -8.70
C SER A 56 13.97 1.35 -8.56
N VAL A 57 12.91 1.30 -9.38
CA VAL A 57 11.86 0.26 -9.32
C VAL A 57 12.43 -1.17 -9.41
N PRO A 58 13.34 -1.50 -10.35
CA PRO A 58 13.98 -2.82 -10.39
C PRO A 58 14.74 -3.24 -9.13
N ASN A 59 15.16 -2.28 -8.28
CA ASN A 59 15.91 -2.55 -7.06
C ASN A 59 15.01 -2.62 -5.80
N MET A 60 13.70 -2.45 -5.95
CA MET A 60 12.78 -2.51 -4.81
C MET A 60 12.53 -3.95 -4.38
N ASP A 61 12.42 -4.16 -3.06
CA ASP A 61 12.32 -5.49 -2.45
C ASP A 61 10.89 -6.03 -2.39
N PHE A 62 9.87 -5.16 -2.36
CA PHE A 62 8.47 -5.59 -2.33
C PHE A 62 7.49 -4.58 -2.92
N PHE A 63 6.38 -5.10 -3.47
CA PHE A 63 5.27 -4.31 -4.01
C PHE A 63 3.93 -4.77 -3.42
N ILE A 64 3.17 -3.82 -2.88
CA ILE A 64 1.82 -4.02 -2.39
C ILE A 64 0.88 -3.14 -3.22
N VAL A 65 0.00 -3.77 -4.00
CA VAL A 65 -0.81 -3.05 -4.99
C VAL A 65 -2.26 -3.43 -4.86
N HIS A 66 -3.15 -2.44 -4.75
CA HIS A 66 -4.57 -2.66 -5.00
C HIS A 66 -4.80 -2.84 -6.50
N ALA A 67 -5.19 -4.05 -6.88
CA ALA A 67 -5.59 -4.37 -8.24
C ALA A 67 -7.10 -4.66 -8.30
N GLY A 68 -7.80 -3.97 -9.19
CA GLY A 68 -9.22 -4.24 -9.46
C GLY A 68 -9.48 -5.60 -10.14
N GLY A 69 -8.45 -6.19 -10.75
CA GLY A 69 -8.48 -7.48 -11.42
C GLY A 69 -7.06 -7.96 -11.79
N PRO A 70 -6.89 -9.23 -12.21
CA PRO A 70 -5.56 -9.84 -12.37
C PRO A 70 -4.73 -9.16 -13.48
N ARG A 71 -5.40 -8.67 -14.54
CA ARG A 71 -4.76 -7.98 -15.65
C ARG A 71 -3.98 -6.73 -15.21
N ILE A 72 -4.44 -6.01 -14.18
CA ILE A 72 -3.71 -4.84 -13.65
C ILE A 72 -2.33 -5.25 -13.13
N LEU A 73 -2.22 -6.39 -12.43
CA LEU A 73 -0.94 -6.90 -11.94
C LEU A 73 -0.06 -7.40 -13.09
N ASP A 74 -0.65 -8.05 -14.09
CA ASP A 74 0.08 -8.53 -15.27
C ASP A 74 0.65 -7.37 -16.10
N ASP A 75 -0.14 -6.30 -16.28
CA ASP A 75 0.30 -5.09 -16.97
C ASP A 75 1.41 -4.38 -16.20
N LEU A 76 1.35 -4.33 -14.86
CA LEU A 76 2.44 -3.77 -14.05
C LEU A 76 3.73 -4.59 -14.18
N CYS A 77 3.65 -5.93 -14.23
CA CYS A 77 4.82 -6.77 -14.51
C CYS A 77 5.46 -6.37 -15.85
N HIS A 78 4.63 -6.18 -16.87
CA HIS A 78 5.09 -5.82 -18.21
C HIS A 78 5.71 -4.41 -18.27
N PHE A 79 5.01 -3.39 -17.78
CA PHE A 79 5.44 -1.99 -17.93
C PHE A 79 6.54 -1.58 -16.95
N LEU A 80 6.67 -2.26 -15.81
CA LEU A 80 7.76 -2.01 -14.85
C LEU A 80 8.94 -2.97 -15.03
N ASP A 81 8.87 -3.92 -15.97
CA ASP A 81 9.86 -5.00 -16.16
C ASP A 81 10.14 -5.76 -14.86
N LEU A 82 9.07 -6.12 -14.15
CA LEU A 82 9.12 -6.82 -12.87
C LEU A 82 8.59 -8.24 -13.01
N PRO A 83 9.19 -9.21 -12.31
CA PRO A 83 8.73 -10.58 -12.38
C PRO A 83 7.47 -10.77 -11.51
N PRO A 84 6.57 -11.72 -11.84
CA PRO A 84 5.25 -11.83 -11.21
C PRO A 84 5.25 -12.03 -9.68
N GLU A 85 6.32 -12.59 -9.13
CA GLU A 85 6.52 -12.81 -7.69
C GLU A 85 6.55 -11.52 -6.89
N MET A 86 6.90 -10.38 -7.49
CA MET A 86 6.90 -9.08 -6.82
C MET A 86 5.50 -8.67 -6.38
N PHE A 87 4.46 -9.18 -7.05
CA PHE A 87 3.06 -8.89 -6.76
C PHE A 87 2.34 -10.06 -6.07
N ARG A 88 3.06 -11.07 -5.56
CA ARG A 88 2.46 -12.32 -5.06
C ARG A 88 1.39 -12.11 -3.98
N TYR A 89 1.60 -11.18 -3.04
CA TYR A 89 0.65 -10.93 -1.96
C TYR A 89 -0.61 -10.21 -2.44
N SER A 90 -0.45 -9.25 -3.35
CA SER A 90 -1.54 -8.56 -4.04
C SER A 90 -2.39 -9.55 -4.85
N ARG A 91 -1.72 -10.47 -5.57
CA ARG A 91 -2.37 -11.53 -6.35
C ARG A 91 -3.08 -12.56 -5.46
N ALA A 92 -2.49 -12.93 -4.32
CA ALA A 92 -3.10 -13.84 -3.36
C ALA A 92 -4.38 -13.23 -2.76
N THR A 93 -4.33 -11.94 -2.39
CA THR A 93 -5.52 -11.20 -1.92
C THR A 93 -6.65 -11.26 -2.94
N LEU A 94 -6.35 -10.96 -4.20
CA LEU A 94 -7.34 -11.00 -5.27
C LEU A 94 -7.90 -12.41 -5.51
N THR A 95 -7.04 -13.43 -5.47
CA THR A 95 -7.43 -14.83 -5.69
C THR A 95 -8.33 -15.35 -4.57
N GLU A 96 -8.03 -15.03 -3.32
CA GLU A 96 -8.68 -15.63 -2.15
C GLU A 96 -9.84 -14.80 -1.60
N ARG A 97 -9.82 -13.47 -1.80
CA ARG A 97 -10.84 -12.55 -1.27
C ARG A 97 -11.54 -11.72 -2.34
N GLY A 98 -11.05 -11.74 -3.58
CA GLY A 98 -11.53 -10.85 -4.63
C GLY A 98 -11.11 -9.39 -4.39
N ASN A 99 -11.78 -8.48 -5.09
CA ASN A 99 -11.58 -7.05 -4.91
C ASN A 99 -12.38 -6.54 -3.70
N ILE A 100 -11.73 -6.48 -2.53
CA ILE A 100 -12.28 -5.91 -1.29
C ILE A 100 -12.01 -4.39 -1.17
N ALA A 101 -11.97 -3.69 -2.30
CA ALA A 101 -11.72 -2.25 -2.41
C ALA A 101 -10.40 -1.83 -1.72
N SER A 102 -10.41 -0.71 -0.98
CA SER A 102 -9.23 -0.16 -0.31
C SER A 102 -8.56 -1.15 0.65
N SER A 103 -9.28 -2.14 1.17
CA SER A 103 -8.72 -3.13 2.09
C SER A 103 -7.72 -4.08 1.43
N VAL A 104 -7.64 -4.12 0.09
CA VAL A 104 -6.70 -4.98 -0.63
C VAL A 104 -5.25 -4.69 -0.26
N VAL A 105 -4.85 -3.42 -0.13
CA VAL A 105 -3.46 -3.09 0.25
C VAL A 105 -3.12 -3.57 1.66
N PHE A 106 -4.09 -3.52 2.58
CA PHE A 106 -3.89 -3.96 3.96
C PHE A 106 -3.86 -5.47 4.08
N ASP A 107 -4.72 -6.20 3.34
CA ASP A 107 -4.67 -7.68 3.33
C ASP A 107 -3.37 -8.18 2.69
N ALA A 108 -2.94 -7.57 1.58
CA ALA A 108 -1.67 -7.90 0.95
C ALA A 108 -0.47 -7.60 1.87
N LEU A 109 -0.50 -6.47 2.57
CA LEU A 109 0.54 -6.13 3.54
C LEU A 109 0.54 -7.09 4.74
N ALA A 110 -0.65 -7.46 5.25
CA ALA A 110 -0.79 -8.43 6.34
C ALA A 110 -0.19 -9.78 5.94
N ARG A 111 -0.40 -10.24 4.71
CA ARG A 111 0.21 -11.48 4.19
C ARG A 111 1.74 -11.40 4.16
N LEU A 112 2.32 -10.25 3.80
CA LEU A 112 3.77 -10.05 3.89
C LEU A 112 4.26 -10.13 5.35
N PHE A 113 3.52 -9.55 6.30
CA PHE A 113 3.82 -9.68 7.73
C PHE A 113 3.76 -11.14 8.20
N ASP A 114 2.71 -11.87 7.83
CA ASP A 114 2.50 -13.27 8.21
C ASP A 114 3.56 -14.21 7.60
N ASP A 115 4.15 -13.83 6.46
CA ASP A 115 5.28 -14.53 5.82
C ASP A 115 6.65 -14.13 6.39
N GLY A 116 6.67 -13.51 7.57
CA GLY A 116 7.90 -13.11 8.28
C GLY A 116 8.42 -11.71 7.98
N GLY A 117 7.70 -10.94 7.15
CA GLY A 117 8.06 -9.57 6.77
C GLY A 117 9.24 -9.49 5.79
N ALA A 118 9.72 -8.27 5.57
CA ALA A 118 10.90 -8.02 4.75
C ALA A 118 12.17 -7.80 5.61
N ALA A 119 13.33 -7.72 4.95
CA ALA A 119 14.58 -7.36 5.63
C ALA A 119 14.50 -5.95 6.22
N GLU A 120 15.31 -5.67 7.24
CA GLU A 120 15.42 -4.31 7.76
C GLU A 120 15.87 -3.37 6.64
N SER A 121 15.25 -2.19 6.55
CA SER A 121 15.49 -1.20 5.49
C SER A 121 15.14 -1.65 4.07
N ALA A 122 14.47 -2.80 3.87
CA ALA A 122 14.01 -3.24 2.55
C ALA A 122 13.09 -2.20 1.91
N GLN A 123 13.35 -1.81 0.67
CA GLN A 123 12.62 -0.78 -0.05
C GLN A 123 11.32 -1.33 -0.61
N GLY A 124 10.21 -0.61 -0.45
CA GLY A 124 8.92 -1.07 -0.97
C GLY A 124 8.01 0.03 -1.44
N LEU A 125 7.09 -0.36 -2.32
CA LEU A 125 6.07 0.48 -2.91
C LEU A 125 4.69 -0.05 -2.52
N ILE A 126 3.84 0.86 -2.05
CA ILE A 126 2.41 0.62 -1.88
C ILE A 126 1.67 1.49 -2.89
N ALA A 127 0.79 0.91 -3.70
CA ALA A 127 -0.03 1.68 -4.62
C ALA A 127 -1.48 1.21 -4.63
N GLY A 128 -2.39 2.14 -4.92
CA GLY A 128 -3.77 1.83 -5.22
C GLY A 128 -4.30 2.66 -6.37
N PHE A 129 -5.19 2.05 -7.16
CA PHE A 129 -5.83 2.67 -8.32
C PHE A 129 -7.33 2.71 -8.10
N GLY A 130 -7.90 3.92 -8.10
CA GLY A 130 -9.30 4.15 -7.77
C GLY A 130 -10.03 5.03 -8.79
N PRO A 131 -11.25 5.49 -8.46
CA PRO A 131 -11.99 6.44 -9.28
C PRO A 131 -11.17 7.64 -9.73
N GLY A 132 -11.29 8.05 -11.00
CA GLY A 132 -10.56 9.20 -11.53
C GLY A 132 -9.93 9.03 -12.92
N ILE A 133 -9.32 7.93 -13.35
CA ILE A 133 -8.56 6.98 -12.56
C ILE A 133 -7.43 7.71 -11.84
N THR A 134 -7.36 7.51 -10.53
CA THR A 134 -6.34 8.11 -9.67
C THR A 134 -5.40 7.02 -9.17
N ALA A 135 -4.08 7.26 -9.24
CA ALA A 135 -3.08 6.48 -8.55
C ALA A 135 -2.68 7.17 -7.25
N GLU A 136 -2.79 6.44 -6.15
CA GLU A 136 -2.24 6.81 -4.84
C GLU A 136 -1.03 5.92 -4.57
N VAL A 137 0.12 6.51 -4.26
CA VAL A 137 1.39 5.80 -4.17
C VAL A 137 2.15 6.25 -2.93
N ALA A 138 2.75 5.30 -2.23
CA ALA A 138 3.71 5.54 -1.17
C ALA A 138 4.94 4.66 -1.34
N VAL A 139 6.11 5.22 -1.08
CA VAL A 139 7.38 4.50 -1.02
C VAL A 139 7.98 4.65 0.37
N GLY A 140 8.76 3.66 0.76
CA GLY A 140 9.43 3.66 2.04
C GLY A 140 10.11 2.35 2.34
N SER A 141 10.68 2.25 3.53
CA SER A 141 11.48 1.12 3.95
C SER A 141 10.75 0.25 4.97
N TRP A 142 11.02 -1.05 4.93
CA TRP A 142 10.59 -1.95 5.98
C TRP A 142 11.39 -1.62 7.25
N ALA A 143 10.66 -1.52 8.37
CA ALA A 143 11.24 -1.33 9.69
C ALA A 143 10.72 -2.47 10.53
N LYS A 144 11.63 -3.29 11.06
CA LYS A 144 11.33 -4.25 12.10
C LYS A 144 11.16 -3.45 13.38
N ASP A 145 10.09 -3.73 14.12
CA ASP A 145 9.84 -3.02 15.36
C ASP A 145 10.96 -3.30 16.38
N ASP A 146 11.68 -2.23 16.72
CA ASP A 146 12.26 -2.04 18.05
C ASP A 146 11.24 -1.35 18.98
N LEU A 147 9.94 -1.66 18.86
CA LEU A 147 8.86 -1.10 19.72
C LEU A 147 9.09 -1.35 21.22
N ARG A 148 10.04 -2.21 21.60
CA ARG A 148 10.48 -2.42 22.99
C ARG A 148 11.51 -1.40 23.49
N ALA A 149 12.20 -0.68 22.61
CA ALA A 149 13.26 0.24 23.01
C ALA A 149 12.73 1.63 23.43
N GLU A 150 11.64 2.11 22.83
CA GLU A 150 11.13 3.47 23.10
C GLU A 150 10.14 3.55 24.27
N VAL A 151 9.43 2.48 24.61
CA VAL A 151 8.47 2.48 25.75
C VAL A 151 9.15 2.18 27.10
N GLY A 152 10.37 1.63 27.09
CA GLY A 152 11.07 1.19 28.30
C GLY A 152 11.75 2.30 29.10
N HIS A 153 11.87 3.52 28.57
CA HIS A 153 12.67 4.57 29.21
C HIS A 153 11.86 5.58 30.06
N ASP A 154 10.52 5.53 30.00
CA ASP A 154 9.65 6.54 30.61
C ASP A 154 8.91 6.07 31.88
N LEU A 155 9.13 4.82 32.32
CA LEU A 155 8.44 4.24 33.49
C LEU A 155 9.37 3.93 34.68
N ASP A 156 10.70 3.98 34.50
CA ASP A 156 11.66 3.69 35.57
C ASP A 156 11.85 4.88 36.56
N GLY A 157 11.18 6.01 36.33
CA GLY A 157 11.32 7.24 37.13
C GLY A 157 10.26 7.47 38.22
N LEU A 158 9.27 6.59 38.38
CA LEU A 158 8.20 6.76 39.37
C LEU A 158 8.35 5.76 40.53
N GLU A 159 9.36 5.98 41.38
CA GLU A 159 9.36 5.41 42.73
C GLU A 159 8.17 5.99 43.53
N LEU A 160 7.16 5.15 43.76
CA LEU A 160 6.06 5.40 44.70
C LEU A 160 6.60 5.46 46.13
N THR A 161 6.96 6.66 46.59
CA THR A 161 7.09 6.95 48.02
C THR A 161 5.76 7.48 48.55
N ALA A 162 5.01 6.62 49.24
CA ALA A 162 4.04 7.06 50.24
C ALA A 162 3.68 5.90 51.17
N GLY A 163 4.48 5.74 52.23
CA GLY A 163 4.02 5.08 53.44
C GLY A 163 3.14 6.05 54.23
N VAL A 164 1.93 5.62 54.60
CA VAL A 164 1.22 6.15 55.76
C VAL A 164 0.57 4.97 56.48
N ALA A 165 1.05 4.71 57.69
CA ALA A 165 0.48 3.77 58.63
C ALA A 165 -0.87 4.30 59.13
N LEU A 166 -1.88 3.43 59.17
CA LEU A 166 -3.12 3.66 59.92
C LEU A 166 -3.08 2.82 61.19
N SER A 167 -2.83 3.49 62.32
CA SER A 167 -3.21 3.05 63.65
C SER A 167 -4.14 4.11 64.25
N GLY A 168 -5.37 3.72 64.57
CA GLY A 168 -6.37 4.56 65.23
C GLY A 168 -7.73 3.91 65.17
#